data_AF-A0A9J6EZA6-F1
#
_entry.id   AF-A0A9J6EZA6-F1
#
_cell.length_a   1.000
_cell.length_b   1.000
_cell.length_c   1.000
_cell.angle_alpha   90.00
_cell.angle_beta   90.00
_cell.angle_gamma   90.00
#
_symmetry.space_group_name_H-M   'P 1'
#
loop_
_entity.id
_entity.type
_entity.pdbx_description
1 polymer ?
#
loop_
_entity_poly.entity_id
_entity_poly.type
_entity_poly.pdbx_seq_one_letter_code
_entity_poly.pdbx_strand_id
1 'polypeptide(L)'
;MVSRFFILDKADPGDISFHEFEVTGSTYEPIGEVFKNGAKANCANYEALHELTTICCMCNDSSIDFNEYKQAFEKVGEATETALIVLAEKMNPFGFDKSGKSRRDAALTVNHGVQAMWKKEFTLEFSRDRKSMSSYCAPTRAAANTKLGTGPKMFVKVGP
;
A
#
# COMPACT_ATOMS: atom_id res chain seq x y z
N MET A 1 7.10 -1.35 11.78
CA MET A 1 6.23 -1.94 10.73
C MET A 1 4.78 -1.72 11.10
N VAL A 2 3.88 -1.70 10.12
CA VAL A 2 2.43 -1.66 10.38
C VAL A 2 2.01 -3.02 10.93
N SER A 3 1.48 -3.05 12.15
CA SER A 3 0.96 -4.27 12.80
C SER A 3 -0.56 -4.33 12.81
N ARG A 4 -1.23 -3.17 12.77
CA ARG A 4 -2.67 -3.03 12.68
C ARG A 4 -3.04 -1.81 11.85
N PHE A 5 -4.16 -1.90 11.15
CA PHE A 5 -4.78 -0.77 10.45
C PHE A 5 -6.29 -1.02 10.36
N PHE A 6 -7.05 0.00 9.97
CA PHE A 6 -8.49 -0.14 9.79
C PHE A 6 -8.97 0.63 8.57
N ILE A 7 -10.15 0.26 8.08
CA ILE A 7 -10.94 1.05 7.13
C ILE A 7 -12.31 1.31 7.73
N LEU A 8 -12.95 2.39 7.30
CA LEU A 8 -14.34 2.66 7.60
C LEU A 8 -15.24 1.62 6.92
N ASP A 9 -16.17 1.03 7.68
CA ASP A 9 -17.19 0.11 7.17
C ASP A 9 -18.51 0.88 6.96
N LYS A 10 -18.98 1.55 8.01
CA LYS A 10 -20.18 2.41 7.96
C LYS A 10 -19.94 3.73 8.68
N ALA A 11 -20.57 4.78 8.18
CA ALA A 11 -20.60 6.10 8.80
C ALA A 11 -22.00 6.71 8.69
N ASP A 12 -22.98 6.03 9.29
CA ASP A 12 -24.31 6.59 9.45
C ASP A 12 -24.37 7.45 10.72
N PRO A 13 -25.25 8.48 10.78
CA PRO A 13 -25.40 9.29 11.98
C PRO A 13 -25.75 8.45 13.21
N GLY A 14 -24.79 8.29 14.12
CA GLY A 14 -24.95 7.49 15.35
C GLY A 14 -24.52 6.02 15.24
N ASP A 15 -24.13 5.53 14.06
CA ASP A 15 -23.59 4.18 13.85
C ASP A 15 -22.35 4.24 12.94
N ILE A 16 -21.18 4.29 13.58
CA ILE A 16 -19.88 4.29 12.92
C ILE A 16 -19.21 2.96 13.24
N SER A 17 -18.91 2.18 12.20
CA SER A 17 -18.22 0.90 12.33
C SER A 17 -16.95 0.86 11.49
N PHE A 18 -15.99 0.04 11.92
CA PHE A 18 -14.71 -0.14 11.26
C PHE A 18 -14.45 -1.62 10.95
N HIS A 19 -13.68 -1.86 9.90
CA HIS A 19 -13.00 -3.13 9.72
C HIS A 19 -11.55 -2.98 10.17
N GLU A 20 -11.23 -3.65 11.28
CA GLU A 20 -9.88 -3.70 11.81
C GLU A 20 -9.13 -4.91 11.27
N PHE A 21 -7.87 -4.70 10.89
CA PHE A 21 -6.99 -5.70 10.34
C PHE A 21 -5.71 -5.80 11.13
N GLU A 22 -5.21 -7.01 11.26
CA GLU A 22 -3.91 -7.33 11.84
C GLU A 22 -2.95 -7.79 10.74
N VAL A 23 -1.69 -7.37 10.83
CA VAL A 23 -0.68 -7.65 9.81
C VAL A 23 0.46 -8.42 10.45
N THR A 24 0.84 -9.54 9.84
CA THR A 24 1.95 -10.35 10.36
C THR A 24 3.31 -9.73 10.06
N GLY A 25 4.29 -10.08 10.90
CA GLY A 25 5.68 -9.68 10.74
C GLY A 25 6.01 -8.32 11.35
N SER A 26 7.22 -8.22 11.91
CA SER A 26 7.74 -7.04 12.61
C SER A 26 8.94 -6.39 11.91
N THR A 27 9.38 -6.94 10.78
CA THR A 27 10.53 -6.50 9.97
C THR A 27 10.08 -5.97 8.61
N TYR A 28 11.00 -5.45 7.80
CA TYR A 28 10.73 -5.02 6.41
C TYR A 28 10.44 -6.18 5.44
N GLU A 29 10.20 -7.40 5.92
CA GLU A 29 9.76 -8.53 5.10
C GLU A 29 8.39 -8.22 4.46
N PRO A 30 8.30 -8.09 3.13
CA PRO A 30 7.06 -7.82 2.39
C PRO A 30 6.20 -9.07 2.16
N ILE A 31 6.70 -10.25 2.52
CA ILE A 31 5.93 -11.49 2.51
C ILE A 31 5.26 -11.66 3.86
N GLY A 32 3.93 -11.71 3.87
CA GLY A 32 3.14 -11.83 5.08
C GLY A 32 1.65 -11.90 4.78
N GLU A 33 0.86 -11.88 5.83
CA GLU A 33 -0.58 -12.11 5.76
C GLU A 33 -1.31 -11.01 6.55
N VAL A 34 -2.53 -10.71 6.09
CA VAL A 34 -3.46 -9.80 6.75
C VAL A 34 -4.60 -10.63 7.32
N PHE A 35 -4.97 -10.37 8.56
CA PHE A 35 -6.03 -11.04 9.29
C PHE A 35 -7.13 -10.04 9.66
N LYS A 36 -8.37 -10.54 9.76
CA LYS A 36 -9.52 -9.83 10.33
C LYS A 36 -10.26 -10.82 11.21
N ASN A 37 -10.54 -10.44 12.46
CA ASN A 37 -11.23 -11.30 13.44
C ASN A 37 -10.59 -12.69 13.58
N GLY A 38 -9.25 -12.76 13.60
CA GLY A 38 -8.50 -14.01 13.73
C GLY A 38 -8.46 -14.91 12.49
N ALA A 39 -9.15 -14.54 11.39
CA ALA A 39 -9.12 -15.27 10.12
C ALA A 39 -8.34 -14.51 9.05
N LYS A 40 -7.66 -15.23 8.14
CA LYS A 40 -6.94 -14.62 7.02
C LYS A 40 -7.93 -13.82 6.15
N ALA A 41 -7.65 -12.54 5.98
CA ALA A 41 -8.48 -11.64 5.21
C ALA A 41 -8.17 -11.77 3.71
N ASN A 42 -9.21 -11.83 2.88
CA ASN A 42 -9.07 -11.56 1.47
C ASN A 42 -9.24 -10.05 1.24
N CYS A 43 -8.11 -9.34 1.12
CA CYS A 43 -8.11 -7.87 0.96
C CYS A 43 -8.84 -7.41 -0.32
N ALA A 44 -8.96 -8.27 -1.34
CA ALA A 44 -9.68 -7.97 -2.58
C ALA A 44 -11.19 -7.74 -2.36
N ASN A 45 -11.74 -8.21 -1.23
CA ASN A 45 -13.16 -8.02 -0.89
C ASN A 45 -13.48 -6.59 -0.42
N TYR A 46 -12.46 -5.74 -0.21
CA TYR A 46 -12.63 -4.40 0.34
C TYR A 46 -12.13 -3.35 -0.66
N GLU A 47 -13.05 -2.55 -1.19
CA GLU A 47 -12.72 -1.50 -2.16
C GLU A 47 -11.73 -0.47 -1.60
N ALA A 48 -11.94 -0.04 -0.35
CA ALA A 48 -11.05 0.88 0.34
C ALA A 48 -9.59 0.37 0.45
N LEU A 49 -9.36 -0.95 0.41
CA LEU A 49 -8.00 -1.50 0.43
C LEU A 49 -7.28 -1.35 -0.91
N HIS A 50 -8.01 -1.29 -2.03
CA HIS A 50 -7.43 -0.97 -3.33
C HIS A 50 -6.95 0.49 -3.34
N GLU A 51 -7.77 1.40 -2.81
CA GLU A 51 -7.41 2.82 -2.63
C GLU A 51 -6.22 2.97 -1.68
N LEU A 52 -6.27 2.34 -0.51
CA LEU A 52 -5.19 2.38 0.47
C LEU A 52 -3.88 1.85 -0.11
N THR A 53 -3.90 0.70 -0.77
CA THR A 53 -2.72 0.12 -1.45
C THR A 53 -2.16 1.09 -2.47
N THR A 54 -3.03 1.74 -3.26
CA THR A 54 -2.62 2.71 -4.27
C THR A 54 -1.96 3.93 -3.63
N ILE A 55 -2.53 4.46 -2.54
CA ILE A 55 -1.94 5.56 -1.78
C ILE A 55 -0.58 5.17 -1.20
N CYS A 56 -0.47 3.97 -0.61
CA CYS A 56 0.78 3.47 -0.03
C CYS A 56 1.92 3.37 -1.06
N CYS A 57 1.61 3.03 -2.32
CA CYS A 57 2.60 2.92 -3.39
C CYS A 57 2.86 4.25 -4.12
N MET A 58 1.81 5.02 -4.41
CA MET A 58 1.92 6.20 -5.28
C MET A 58 2.28 7.48 -4.52
N CYS A 59 1.79 7.66 -3.29
CA CYS A 59 2.17 8.78 -2.44
C CYS A 59 3.37 8.39 -1.57
N ASN A 60 4.45 7.92 -2.18
CA ASN A 60 5.60 7.32 -1.51
C ASN A 60 6.86 7.48 -2.37
N ASP A 61 7.98 7.84 -1.76
CA ASP A 61 9.28 8.00 -2.42
C ASP A 61 10.37 7.06 -1.82
N SER A 62 9.97 6.17 -0.91
CA SER A 62 10.79 5.12 -0.33
C SER A 62 10.53 3.75 -0.97
N SER A 63 11.44 2.80 -0.74
CA SER A 63 11.35 1.44 -1.24
C SER A 63 11.98 0.43 -0.27
N ILE A 64 11.97 -0.85 -0.65
CA ILE A 64 12.67 -1.93 0.02
C ILE A 64 13.73 -2.50 -0.91
N ASP A 65 14.86 -2.92 -0.34
CA ASP A 65 15.92 -3.64 -1.05
C ASP A 65 16.23 -4.97 -0.36
N PHE A 66 16.66 -5.98 -1.11
CA PHE A 66 17.04 -7.28 -0.57
C PHE A 66 18.55 -7.39 -0.43
N ASN A 67 19.03 -7.32 0.82
CA ASN A 67 20.43 -7.48 1.15
C ASN A 67 20.84 -8.96 1.10
N GLU A 68 21.58 -9.36 0.06
CA GLU A 68 21.99 -10.75 -0.14
C GLU A 68 22.94 -11.27 0.93
N TYR A 69 23.77 -10.41 1.53
CA TYR A 69 24.69 -10.83 2.60
C TYR A 69 23.93 -11.13 3.90
N LYS A 70 22.99 -10.26 4.28
CA LYS A 70 22.17 -10.42 5.49
C LYS A 70 20.97 -11.35 5.30
N GLN A 71 20.65 -11.72 4.05
CA GLN A 71 19.46 -12.49 3.67
C GLN A 71 18.14 -11.85 4.17
N ALA A 72 18.09 -10.52 4.18
CA ALA A 72 17.00 -9.74 4.77
C ALA A 72 16.65 -8.51 3.91
N PHE A 73 15.38 -8.09 4.00
CA PHE A 73 14.93 -6.84 3.39
C PHE A 73 15.31 -5.64 4.26
N GLU A 74 15.85 -4.62 3.63
CA GLU A 74 16.25 -3.36 4.25
C GLU A 74 15.46 -2.19 3.66
N LYS A 75 15.31 -1.13 4.45
CA LYS A 75 14.66 0.09 4.00
C LYS A 75 15.58 0.88 3.08
N VAL A 76 15.00 1.50 2.06
CA VAL A 76 15.62 2.56 1.27
C VAL A 76 14.69 3.78 1.39
N GLY A 77 15.20 4.87 1.98
CA GLY A 77 14.39 6.05 2.32
C GLY A 77 13.89 6.07 3.78
N GLU A 78 12.72 6.66 3.99
CA GLU A 78 12.10 6.87 5.31
C GLU A 78 11.43 5.60 5.84
N ALA A 79 11.64 5.31 7.14
CA ALA A 79 11.14 4.08 7.76
C ALA A 79 9.60 3.95 7.72
N THR A 80 8.89 5.08 7.88
CA THR A 80 7.42 5.16 7.84
C THR A 80 6.91 4.85 6.44
N GLU A 81 7.53 5.42 5.41
CA GLU A 81 7.16 5.19 4.02
C GLU A 81 7.49 3.77 3.55
N THR A 82 8.66 3.23 3.90
CA THR A 82 9.01 1.84 3.60
C THR A 82 8.01 0.87 4.24
N ALA A 83 7.53 1.16 5.45
CA ALA A 83 6.52 0.33 6.10
C ALA A 83 5.19 0.31 5.33
N LEU A 84 4.83 1.38 4.62
CA LEU A 84 3.64 1.43 3.75
C LEU A 84 3.82 0.59 2.48
N ILE A 85 5.02 0.57 1.89
CA ILE A 85 5.32 -0.34 0.77
C ILE A 85 5.16 -1.79 1.20
N VAL A 86 5.72 -2.15 2.35
CA VAL A 86 5.57 -3.51 2.90
C VAL A 86 4.12 -3.86 3.20
N LEU A 87 3.33 -2.90 3.73
CA LEU A 87 1.90 -3.10 3.93
C LEU A 87 1.18 -3.38 2.61
N ALA A 88 1.43 -2.57 1.56
CA ALA A 88 0.85 -2.76 0.24
C ALA A 88 1.15 -4.15 -0.33
N GLU A 89 2.40 -4.61 -0.20
CA GLU A 89 2.83 -5.94 -0.63
C GLU A 89 2.09 -7.07 0.09
N LYS A 90 1.80 -6.91 1.38
CA LYS A 90 1.04 -7.89 2.18
C LYS A 90 -0.46 -7.87 1.89
N MET A 91 -1.03 -6.70 1.61
CA MET A 91 -2.46 -6.57 1.30
C MET A 91 -2.80 -7.19 -0.06
N ASN A 92 -2.04 -6.86 -1.11
CA ASN A 92 -2.25 -7.30 -2.51
C ASN A 92 -3.74 -7.42 -2.95
N PRO A 93 -4.57 -6.38 -2.78
CA PRO A 93 -6.00 -6.47 -3.09
C PRO A 93 -6.27 -6.64 -4.60
N PHE A 94 -5.30 -6.23 -5.44
CA PHE A 94 -5.36 -6.39 -6.90
C PHE A 94 -5.06 -7.81 -7.38
N GLY A 95 -4.62 -8.72 -6.49
CA GLY A 95 -4.34 -10.11 -6.83
C GLY A 95 -3.16 -10.29 -7.79
N PHE A 96 -2.15 -9.42 -7.73
CA PHE A 96 -0.95 -9.59 -8.54
C PHE A 96 -0.26 -10.91 -8.20
N ASP A 97 0.02 -11.73 -9.20
CA ASP A 97 0.59 -13.07 -8.99
C ASP A 97 2.03 -12.98 -8.50
N LYS A 98 2.28 -13.62 -7.35
CA LYS A 98 3.59 -13.76 -6.71
C LYS A 98 4.14 -15.19 -6.80
N SER A 99 3.35 -16.14 -7.33
CA SER A 99 3.73 -17.55 -7.39
C SER A 99 4.90 -17.78 -8.35
N GLY A 100 5.79 -18.71 -8.00
CA GLY A 100 6.95 -19.06 -8.82
C GLY A 100 8.03 -17.97 -8.94
N LYS A 101 7.84 -16.79 -8.35
CA LYS A 101 8.82 -15.70 -8.36
C LYS A 101 9.92 -15.91 -7.33
N SER A 102 11.09 -15.34 -7.60
CA SER A 102 12.15 -15.24 -6.59
C SER A 102 11.65 -14.44 -5.37
N ARG A 103 12.28 -14.62 -4.21
CA ARG A 103 11.93 -13.85 -3.00
C ARG A 103 11.98 -12.34 -3.25
N ARG A 104 12.97 -11.88 -4.02
CA ARG A 104 13.14 -10.46 -4.41
C ARG A 104 12.01 -9.99 -5.34
N ASP A 105 11.63 -10.78 -6.33
CA ASP A 105 10.60 -10.37 -7.29
C ASP A 105 9.19 -10.42 -6.68
N ALA A 106 8.91 -11.42 -5.83
CA ALA A 106 7.66 -11.53 -5.09
C ALA A 106 7.47 -10.34 -4.13
N ALA A 107 8.57 -9.82 -3.59
CA ALA A 107 8.62 -8.70 -2.67
C ALA A 107 8.27 -7.33 -3.28
N LEU A 108 8.40 -7.17 -4.60
CA LEU A 108 8.16 -5.90 -5.31
C LEU A 108 6.97 -5.95 -6.25
N THR A 109 6.25 -7.08 -6.27
CA THR A 109 5.23 -7.38 -7.27
C THR A 109 4.05 -6.42 -7.19
N VAL A 110 3.55 -6.10 -5.98
CA VAL A 110 2.38 -5.23 -5.84
C VAL A 110 2.77 -3.80 -6.16
N ASN A 111 3.89 -3.31 -5.63
CA ASN A 111 4.35 -1.95 -5.86
C ASN A 111 4.59 -1.69 -7.35
N HIS A 112 5.28 -2.60 -8.05
CA HIS A 112 5.48 -2.47 -9.50
C HIS A 112 4.16 -2.53 -10.27
N GLY A 113 3.25 -3.44 -9.89
CA GLY A 113 1.93 -3.53 -10.49
C GLY A 113 1.14 -2.23 -10.35
N VAL A 114 1.14 -1.62 -9.16
CA VAL A 114 0.47 -0.34 -8.90
C VAL A 114 1.13 0.81 -9.64
N GLN A 115 2.45 0.89 -9.67
CA GLN A 115 3.17 1.92 -10.43
C GLN A 115 2.91 1.81 -11.95
N ALA A 116 2.70 0.60 -12.48
CA ALA A 116 2.32 0.42 -13.88
C ALA A 116 0.89 0.92 -14.18
N MET A 117 0.01 0.98 -13.16
CA MET A 117 -1.35 1.52 -13.30
C MET A 117 -1.39 3.06 -13.32
N TRP A 118 -0.40 3.74 -12.73
CA TRP A 118 -0.45 5.19 -12.52
C TRP A 118 0.85 5.88 -12.92
N LYS A 119 0.74 6.91 -13.75
CA LYS A 119 1.86 7.83 -14.01
C LYS A 119 1.87 8.92 -12.95
N LYS A 120 2.86 8.88 -12.04
CA LYS A 120 3.14 9.96 -11.10
C LYS A 120 3.70 11.16 -11.87
N GLU A 121 2.97 12.27 -11.94
CA GLU A 121 3.45 13.48 -12.64
C GLU A 121 4.33 14.32 -11.72
N PHE A 122 3.91 14.50 -10.46
CA PHE A 122 4.68 15.22 -9.45
C PHE A 122 4.21 14.87 -8.03
N THR A 123 5.11 15.09 -7.07
CA THR A 123 4.83 15.03 -5.63
C THR A 123 4.81 16.44 -5.06
N LEU A 124 3.78 16.76 -4.28
CA LEU A 124 3.78 17.88 -3.35
C LEU A 124 4.36 17.37 -2.04
N GLU A 125 5.62 17.72 -1.83
CA GLU A 125 6.42 17.22 -0.72
C GLU A 125 5.79 17.47 0.64
N PHE A 126 6.19 16.63 1.60
CA PHE A 126 5.80 16.81 2.98
C PHE A 126 6.21 18.19 3.47
N SER A 127 5.23 18.95 3.99
CA SER A 127 5.49 20.18 4.72
C SER A 127 5.07 20.03 6.17
N ARG A 128 5.89 20.56 7.07
CA ARG A 128 5.59 20.61 8.51
C ARG A 128 4.33 21.42 8.81
N ASP A 129 4.02 22.42 8.00
CA ASP A 129 2.86 23.30 8.21
C ASP A 129 1.55 22.59 7.87
N ARG A 130 1.55 21.74 6.83
CA ARG A 130 0.37 20.98 6.38
C ARG A 130 0.30 19.58 6.98
N LYS A 131 1.42 19.08 7.52
CA LYS A 131 1.61 17.71 7.99
C LYS A 131 1.11 16.66 6.97
N SER A 132 1.33 16.92 5.69
CA SER A 132 0.83 16.04 4.62
C SER A 132 1.74 16.07 3.41
N MET A 133 1.68 14.97 2.67
CA MET A 133 2.31 14.79 1.36
C MET A 133 1.22 14.31 0.39
N SER A 134 1.33 14.68 -0.88
CA SER A 134 0.43 14.17 -1.90
C SER A 134 1.14 13.99 -3.24
N SER A 135 0.69 13.03 -4.04
CA SER A 135 1.19 12.84 -5.41
C SER A 135 0.05 12.93 -6.42
N TYR A 136 0.24 13.73 -7.46
CA TYR A 136 -0.69 13.82 -8.59
C TYR A 136 -0.36 12.73 -9.61
N CYS A 137 -1.35 11.90 -9.92
CA CYS A 137 -1.19 10.70 -10.72
C CYS A 137 -2.24 10.64 -11.83
N ALA A 138 -1.80 10.42 -13.08
CA ALA A 138 -2.67 10.15 -14.21
C ALA A 138 -2.80 8.63 -14.42
N PRO A 139 -4.01 8.07 -14.63
CA PRO A 139 -4.17 6.65 -14.88
C PRO A 139 -3.55 6.26 -16.21
N THR A 140 -2.87 5.12 -16.25
CA THR A 140 -2.44 4.50 -17.51
C THR A 140 -3.57 3.63 -18.09
N ARG A 141 -3.36 3.04 -19.27
CA ARG A 141 -4.30 2.04 -19.80
C ARG A 141 -4.51 0.85 -18.85
N ALA A 142 -3.51 0.51 -18.03
CA ALA A 142 -3.63 -0.57 -17.05
C ALA A 142 -4.56 -0.21 -15.88
N ALA A 143 -4.70 1.08 -15.54
CA ALA A 143 -5.67 1.55 -14.55
C ALA A 143 -7.12 1.57 -15.06
N ALA A 144 -7.35 1.49 -16.39
CA ALA A 144 -8.68 1.63 -16.97
C ALA A 144 -9.70 0.57 -16.49
N ASN A 145 -9.20 -0.58 -16.03
CA ASN A 145 -10.03 -1.68 -15.50
C ASN A 145 -10.09 -1.70 -13.96
N THR A 146 -9.55 -0.68 -13.29
CA THR A 146 -9.56 -0.59 -11.83
C THR A 146 -10.82 0.11 -11.32
N LYS A 147 -11.22 -0.20 -10.08
CA LYS A 147 -12.36 0.43 -9.41
C LYS A 147 -12.14 1.92 -9.08
N LEU A 148 -10.92 2.44 -9.29
CA LEU A 148 -10.49 3.79 -8.89
C LEU A 148 -10.92 4.90 -9.86
N GLY A 149 -11.51 4.52 -11.01
CA GLY A 149 -11.96 5.44 -12.06
C GLY A 149 -10.88 5.78 -13.08
N THR A 150 -11.28 6.52 -14.12
CA THR A 150 -10.49 6.76 -15.34
C THR A 150 -9.84 8.14 -15.41
N GLY A 151 -10.08 9.00 -14.43
CA GLY A 151 -9.53 10.35 -14.36
C GLY A 151 -8.26 10.45 -13.52
N PRO A 152 -7.45 11.51 -13.70
CA PRO A 152 -6.35 11.83 -12.80
C PRO A 152 -6.79 11.95 -11.34
N LYS A 153 -5.89 11.58 -10.42
CA LYS A 153 -6.13 11.56 -8.98
C LYS A 153 -4.99 12.24 -8.24
N MET A 154 -5.31 12.76 -7.07
CA MET A 154 -4.32 13.19 -6.08
C MET A 154 -4.39 12.21 -4.91
N PHE A 155 -3.35 11.42 -4.72
CA PHE A 155 -3.23 10.52 -3.57
C PHE A 155 -2.56 11.25 -2.43
N VAL A 156 -3.14 11.21 -1.24
CA VAL A 156 -2.70 12.02 -0.10
C VAL A 156 -2.42 11.10 1.08
N LYS A 157 -1.35 11.38 1.81
CA LYS A 157 -1.12 10.84 3.15
C LYS A 157 -0.82 11.97 4.13
N VAL A 158 -1.23 11.77 5.37
CA VAL A 158 -1.01 12.72 6.45
C VAL A 158 -0.06 12.12 7.47
N GLY A 159 0.78 12.98 8.04
CA GLY A 159 1.54 12.66 9.23
C GLY A 159 0.63 12.69 10.47
N PRO A 160 1.07 12.06 11.58
CA PRO A 160 0.39 12.13 12.86
C PRO A 160 0.31 13.55 13.46
#